data_AF-A0AAD9Z1D0-F1
#
_entry.id   AF-A0AAD9Z1D0-F1
#
_cell.length_a   1.000
_cell.length_b   1.000
_cell.length_c   1.000
_cell.angle_alpha   90.00
_cell.angle_beta   90.00
_cell.angle_gamma   90.00
#
_symmetry.space_group_name_H-M   'P 1'
#
loop_
_entity.id
_entity.type
_entity.pdbx_description
1 polymer ?
#
loop_
_entity_poly.entity_id
_entity_poly.type
_entity_poly.pdbx_seq_one_letter_code
_entity_poly.pdbx_strand_id
1 'polypeptide(L)'
;MTTQVRQVNPVESPSTFGQPPTTTRTTPHPRWLLGIEARIWRFLGQIGFYLHTFAHPSPKPPSFIRQFPTTIVASGEPAILELAFYVPEDYELRMKEGKKYPAVVNLHGGGFTMGTAKDDGRWAAMVVNEVDAVFVSVEYRLAPQFPFPTAVEDGVEALLHLGANAGDFGIDPEKIALSGFSAGGNMAFTIPLRLQTHIQSIKNEAQSKSVSGSLPTPPLPQIVSIVAWYPNVDNRLTREERRAACVRPDKTLPPILTNLFDESYMPELDSKMSPFASPAAASDEELVTALPNNIAMYLCEWDMLLQEGELFAQRLKELGKRVHCVMIKEKRHAFDKSPYPFSVDPEVKLHYAEACGLLKDAFEK
;
A
#
# COMPACT_ATOMS: atom_id res chain seq x y z
N MET A 1 15.13 -20.37 -24.53
CA MET A 1 15.57 -20.73 -23.17
C MET A 1 14.34 -21.24 -22.43
N THR A 2 14.41 -22.48 -21.95
CA THR A 2 13.26 -23.28 -21.54
C THR A 2 12.81 -22.89 -20.13
N THR A 3 11.61 -22.32 -20.01
CA THR A 3 10.98 -21.94 -18.74
C THR A 3 10.62 -23.22 -17.96
N GLN A 4 11.37 -23.56 -16.92
CA GLN A 4 10.97 -24.62 -15.99
C GLN A 4 9.87 -24.10 -15.07
N VAL A 5 8.64 -24.56 -15.32
CA VAL A 5 7.52 -24.47 -14.37
C VAL A 5 7.82 -25.44 -13.24
N ARG A 6 8.05 -24.92 -12.02
CA ARG A 6 8.22 -25.74 -10.83
C ARG A 6 6.84 -26.30 -10.44
N GLN A 7 6.69 -27.62 -10.43
CA GLN A 7 5.49 -28.28 -9.91
C GLN A 7 5.33 -27.95 -8.43
N VAL A 8 4.14 -27.48 -8.07
CA VAL A 8 3.69 -27.31 -6.69
C VAL A 8 3.34 -28.71 -6.17
N ASN A 9 4.01 -29.15 -5.10
CA ASN A 9 3.68 -30.42 -4.46
C ASN A 9 2.28 -30.33 -3.80
N PRO A 10 1.46 -31.39 -3.83
CA PRO A 10 0.17 -31.39 -3.16
C PRO A 10 0.34 -31.22 -1.64
N VAL A 11 -0.51 -30.37 -1.06
CA VAL A 11 -0.61 -30.13 0.39
C VAL A 11 -1.22 -31.37 1.04
N GLU A 12 -0.48 -32.01 1.95
CA GLU A 12 -1.04 -33.04 2.84
C GLU A 12 -2.07 -32.41 3.81
N SER A 13 -3.16 -33.13 4.06
CA SER A 13 -4.28 -32.72 4.90
C SER A 13 -3.87 -32.35 6.34
N PRO A 14 -4.48 -31.33 6.98
CA PRO A 14 -4.09 -30.89 8.31
C PRO A 14 -4.70 -31.80 9.39
N SER A 15 -3.92 -32.77 9.88
CA SER A 15 -4.23 -33.46 11.14
C SER A 15 -3.23 -33.07 12.21
N THR A 16 -3.77 -32.61 13.34
CA THR A 16 -3.13 -32.25 14.62
C THR A 16 -2.24 -31.00 14.63
N PHE A 17 -2.87 -29.83 14.82
CA PHE A 17 -2.21 -28.69 15.43
C PHE A 17 -1.74 -29.08 16.85
N GLY A 18 -0.43 -29.26 17.02
CA GLY A 18 0.20 -29.24 18.33
C GLY A 18 -0.03 -27.87 18.97
N GLN A 19 -0.25 -27.84 20.28
CA GLN A 19 -0.34 -26.60 21.06
C GLN A 19 0.85 -25.69 20.72
N PRO A 20 0.65 -24.39 20.44
CA PRO A 20 1.74 -23.48 20.18
C PRO A 20 2.67 -23.45 21.41
N PRO A 21 3.99 -23.36 21.22
CA PRO A 21 4.89 -23.13 22.33
C PRO A 21 4.46 -21.86 23.05
N THR A 22 4.38 -21.93 24.38
CA THR A 22 4.07 -20.80 25.26
C THR A 22 5.11 -19.71 25.05
N THR A 23 4.83 -18.77 24.14
CA THR A 23 5.62 -17.56 23.97
C THR A 23 5.57 -16.81 25.29
N THR A 24 6.72 -16.69 25.95
CA THR A 24 6.91 -15.80 27.09
C THR A 24 6.41 -14.43 26.71
N ARG A 25 5.32 -13.99 27.36
CA ARG A 25 4.68 -12.70 27.16
C ARG A 25 5.69 -11.60 27.53
N THR A 26 6.46 -11.13 26.55
CA THR A 26 7.20 -9.87 26.69
C THR A 26 6.15 -8.80 26.92
N THR A 27 6.24 -8.09 28.05
CA THR A 27 5.38 -6.94 28.31
C THR A 27 5.55 -5.93 27.18
N PRO A 28 4.47 -5.50 26.51
CA PRO A 28 4.58 -4.55 25.41
C PRO A 28 5.27 -3.27 25.89
N HIS A 29 6.09 -2.66 25.04
CA HIS A 29 6.76 -1.42 25.39
C HIS A 29 5.73 -0.31 25.66
N PRO A 30 5.97 0.56 26.66
CA PRO A 30 5.07 1.67 26.91
C PRO A 30 5.05 2.62 25.71
N ARG A 31 3.87 3.14 25.34
CA ARG A 31 3.69 3.93 24.09
C ARG A 31 4.62 5.14 23.97
N TRP A 32 5.00 5.76 25.08
CA TRP A 32 5.93 6.89 25.06
C TRP A 32 7.33 6.46 24.61
N LEU A 33 7.77 5.24 24.95
CA LEU A 33 9.05 4.68 24.54
C LEU A 33 9.04 4.34 23.04
N LEU A 34 7.98 3.67 22.57
CA LEU A 34 7.76 3.45 21.13
C LEU A 34 7.78 4.79 20.36
N GLY A 35 7.20 5.84 20.95
CA GLY A 35 7.23 7.18 20.38
C GLY A 35 8.64 7.79 20.30
N ILE A 36 9.54 7.49 21.22
CA ILE A 36 10.95 7.91 21.15
C ILE A 36 11.68 7.10 20.09
N GLU A 37 11.54 5.77 20.11
CA GLU A 37 12.16 4.87 19.14
C GLU A 37 11.75 5.21 17.71
N ALA A 38 10.46 5.42 17.45
CA ALA A 38 9.94 5.84 16.16
C ALA A 38 10.57 7.16 15.69
N ARG A 39 10.77 8.15 16.58
CA ARG A 39 11.44 9.42 16.21
C ARG A 39 12.89 9.21 15.82
N ILE A 40 13.63 8.38 16.55
CA ILE A 40 15.02 8.03 16.22
C ILE A 40 15.07 7.36 14.85
N TRP A 41 14.23 6.35 14.63
CA TRP A 41 14.19 5.63 13.36
C TRP A 41 13.71 6.49 12.19
N ARG A 42 12.76 7.41 12.39
CA ARG A 42 12.37 8.40 11.38
C ARG A 42 13.53 9.32 11.03
N PHE A 43 14.28 9.81 12.01
CA PHE A 43 15.46 10.65 11.76
C PHE A 43 16.57 9.89 11.00
N LEU A 44 16.90 8.67 11.42
CA LEU A 44 17.87 7.82 10.71
C LEU A 44 17.38 7.47 9.30
N GLY A 45 16.09 7.18 9.16
CA GLY A 45 15.44 6.95 7.88
C GLY A 45 15.57 8.15 6.94
N GLN A 46 15.31 9.37 7.43
CA GLN A 46 15.48 10.59 6.66
C GLN A 46 16.92 10.78 6.15
N ILE A 47 17.92 10.46 6.97
CA ILE A 47 19.32 10.46 6.51
C ILE A 47 19.53 9.44 5.39
N GLY A 48 19.06 8.21 5.57
CA GLY A 48 19.15 7.16 4.56
C GLY A 48 18.47 7.53 3.24
N PHE A 49 17.26 8.09 3.30
CA PHE A 49 16.52 8.55 2.13
C PHE A 49 17.16 9.77 1.47
N TYR A 50 17.73 10.69 2.26
CA TYR A 50 18.51 11.80 1.73
C TYR A 50 19.72 11.30 0.92
N LEU A 51 20.50 10.35 1.46
CA LEU A 51 21.60 9.71 0.72
C LEU A 51 21.12 8.95 -0.52
N HIS A 52 19.97 8.29 -0.43
CA HIS A 52 19.33 7.61 -1.56
C HIS A 52 18.96 8.58 -2.70
N THR A 53 18.72 9.87 -2.42
CA THR A 53 18.45 10.86 -3.48
C THR A 53 19.68 11.18 -4.34
N PHE A 54 20.89 10.88 -3.87
CA PHE A 54 22.13 11.12 -4.63
C PHE A 54 22.33 10.12 -5.77
N ALA A 55 21.73 8.93 -5.69
CA ALA A 55 21.81 7.94 -6.77
C ALA A 55 21.06 8.46 -8.02
N HIS A 56 21.68 8.38 -9.20
CA HIS A 56 21.04 8.82 -10.44
C HIS A 56 20.13 7.73 -11.05
N PRO A 57 18.99 8.12 -11.67
CA PRO A 57 18.43 9.47 -11.69
C PRO A 57 17.87 9.85 -10.30
N SER A 58 18.10 11.10 -9.90
CA SER A 58 17.60 11.63 -8.63
C SER A 58 16.07 11.80 -8.71
N PRO A 59 15.30 11.43 -7.68
CA PRO A 59 13.87 11.67 -7.66
C PRO A 59 13.60 13.18 -7.69
N LYS A 60 12.66 13.61 -8.53
CA LYS A 60 12.17 15.00 -8.50
C LYS A 60 11.32 15.19 -7.23
N PRO A 61 11.27 16.41 -6.65
CA PRO A 61 10.28 16.73 -5.62
C PRO A 61 8.86 16.73 -6.21
N PRO A 62 7.81 16.69 -5.36
CA PRO A 62 6.43 16.90 -5.80
C PRO A 62 6.28 18.22 -6.56
N SER A 63 5.48 18.23 -7.62
CA SER A 63 5.13 19.43 -8.37
C SER A 63 4.37 20.43 -7.51
N PHE A 64 3.47 19.94 -6.65
CA PHE A 64 2.80 20.74 -5.63
C PHE A 64 2.25 19.85 -4.51
N ILE A 65 1.84 20.49 -3.42
CA ILE A 65 1.23 19.86 -2.26
C ILE A 65 -0.18 20.42 -2.10
N ARG A 66 -1.13 19.57 -1.70
CA ARG A 66 -2.48 19.98 -1.28
C ARG A 66 -2.77 19.42 0.11
N GLN A 67 -3.52 20.20 0.87
CA GLN A 67 -3.92 19.84 2.22
C GLN A 67 -5.43 19.95 2.34
N PHE A 68 -6.03 19.01 3.06
CA PHE A 68 -7.48 19.00 3.30
C PHE A 68 -7.78 18.42 4.70
N PRO A 69 -8.88 18.87 5.34
CA PRO A 69 -9.30 18.33 6.62
C PRO A 69 -9.92 16.93 6.46
N THR A 70 -9.61 16.02 7.38
CA THR A 70 -10.27 14.71 7.47
C THR A 70 -11.70 14.84 7.98
N THR A 71 -12.61 14.05 7.42
CA THR A 71 -14.02 13.91 7.77
C THR A 71 -14.35 12.61 8.53
N ILE A 72 -13.59 11.54 8.30
CA ILE A 72 -13.59 10.23 8.95
C ILE A 72 -12.56 10.29 10.08
N VAL A 73 -13.07 10.27 11.31
CA VAL A 73 -12.25 10.53 12.49
C VAL A 73 -12.02 9.25 13.29
N ALA A 74 -11.10 8.39 12.84
CA ALA A 74 -10.75 7.18 13.57
C ALA A 74 -10.06 7.47 14.92
N SER A 75 -9.34 8.59 15.04
CA SER A 75 -8.60 8.99 16.25
C SER A 75 -9.39 9.93 17.19
N GLY A 76 -10.67 10.19 16.90
CA GLY A 76 -11.49 11.19 17.63
C GLY A 76 -11.19 12.67 17.34
N GLU A 77 -10.05 13.00 16.72
CA GLU A 77 -9.64 14.38 16.40
C GLU A 77 -9.51 14.63 14.88
N PRO A 78 -10.13 15.70 14.34
CA PRO A 78 -9.90 16.15 12.97
C PRO A 78 -8.41 16.41 12.72
N ALA A 79 -7.89 15.92 11.61
CA ALA A 79 -6.52 16.16 11.18
C ALA A 79 -6.51 16.83 9.80
N ILE A 80 -5.37 17.42 9.45
CA ILE A 80 -5.08 17.86 8.08
C ILE A 80 -4.25 16.76 7.43
N LEU A 81 -4.75 16.21 6.33
CA LEU A 81 -3.99 15.30 5.48
C LEU A 81 -3.32 16.06 4.36
N GLU A 82 -2.12 15.60 4.00
CA GLU A 82 -1.31 16.15 2.93
C GLU A 82 -1.23 15.16 1.75
N LEU A 83 -1.38 15.69 0.55
CA LEU A 83 -1.25 14.97 -0.71
C LEU A 83 -0.13 15.62 -1.52
N ALA A 84 0.88 14.83 -1.86
CA ALA A 84 1.99 15.23 -2.72
C ALA A 84 1.70 14.83 -4.17
N PHE A 85 1.58 15.82 -5.05
CA PHE A 85 1.25 15.62 -6.47
C PHE A 85 2.51 15.68 -7.33
N TYR A 86 2.64 14.71 -8.23
CA TYR A 86 3.58 14.70 -9.32
C TYR A 86 2.77 14.62 -10.61
N VAL A 87 2.97 15.58 -11.51
CA VAL A 87 2.09 15.77 -12.67
C VAL A 87 2.89 15.83 -13.97
N PRO A 88 2.30 15.41 -15.11
CA PRO A 88 2.91 15.58 -16.43
C PRO A 88 3.22 17.05 -16.76
N GLU A 89 4.17 17.27 -17.68
CA GLU A 89 4.64 18.63 -18.02
C GLU A 89 3.53 19.51 -18.63
N ASP A 90 2.57 18.92 -19.32
CA ASP A 90 1.40 19.58 -19.94
C ASP A 90 0.15 19.60 -19.03
N TYR A 91 0.30 19.31 -17.72
CA TYR A 91 -0.79 19.26 -16.74
C TYR A 91 -1.68 20.52 -16.77
N GLU A 92 -1.08 21.71 -16.63
CA GLU A 92 -1.80 22.99 -16.61
C GLU A 92 -2.53 23.29 -17.93
N LEU A 93 -1.98 22.83 -19.06
CA LEU A 93 -2.60 23.00 -20.37
C LEU A 93 -3.83 22.11 -20.50
N ARG A 94 -3.70 20.80 -20.21
CA ARG A 94 -4.83 19.86 -20.27
C ARG A 94 -5.95 20.24 -19.31
N MET A 95 -5.61 20.71 -18.11
CA MET A 95 -6.56 21.27 -17.15
C MET A 95 -7.39 22.40 -17.74
N LYS A 96 -6.75 23.38 -18.40
CA LYS A 96 -7.44 24.51 -19.06
C LYS A 96 -8.32 24.06 -20.23
N GLU A 97 -7.93 22.99 -20.92
CA GLU A 97 -8.71 22.37 -21.99
C GLU A 97 -9.86 21.48 -21.47
N GLY A 98 -10.00 21.32 -20.15
CA GLY A 98 -11.00 20.45 -19.53
C GLY A 98 -10.72 18.95 -19.71
N LYS A 99 -9.49 18.59 -20.13
CA LYS A 99 -9.03 17.20 -20.24
C LYS A 99 -8.56 16.70 -18.89
N LYS A 100 -8.80 15.41 -18.63
CA LYS A 100 -8.47 14.74 -17.37
C LYS A 100 -7.41 13.68 -17.57
N TYR A 101 -6.59 13.46 -16.55
CA TYR A 101 -5.60 12.39 -16.50
C TYR A 101 -6.14 11.20 -15.70
N PRO A 102 -5.76 9.95 -16.03
CA PRO A 102 -5.82 8.89 -15.04
C PRO A 102 -4.95 9.25 -13.82
N ALA A 103 -5.25 8.65 -12.67
CA ALA A 103 -4.51 8.91 -11.44
C ALA A 103 -3.96 7.63 -10.81
N VAL A 104 -2.73 7.70 -10.31
CA VAL A 104 -2.14 6.67 -9.46
C VAL A 104 -2.02 7.23 -8.05
N VAL A 105 -2.76 6.67 -7.10
CA VAL A 105 -2.69 7.05 -5.69
C VAL A 105 -1.72 6.11 -4.99
N ASN A 106 -0.67 6.66 -4.40
CA ASN A 106 0.43 5.92 -3.81
C ASN A 106 0.48 6.04 -2.29
N LEU A 107 0.74 4.90 -1.65
CA LEU A 107 0.91 4.77 -0.22
C LEU A 107 2.35 4.34 0.04
N HIS A 108 3.09 5.15 0.80
CA HIS A 108 4.50 4.87 1.07
C HIS A 108 4.69 3.67 2.01
N GLY A 109 5.90 3.12 2.03
CA GLY A 109 6.27 2.05 2.97
C GLY A 109 6.70 2.56 4.34
N GLY A 110 7.22 1.65 5.18
CA GLY A 110 7.76 2.02 6.49
C GLY A 110 6.98 1.48 7.69
N GLY A 111 6.32 0.32 7.54
CA GLY A 111 5.68 -0.37 8.67
C GLY A 111 4.66 0.49 9.42
N PHE A 112 3.97 1.39 8.71
CA PHE A 112 3.03 2.36 9.27
C PHE A 112 3.62 3.32 10.33
N THR A 113 4.94 3.30 10.52
CA THR A 113 5.62 3.96 11.65
C THR A 113 6.67 4.97 11.18
N MET A 114 7.14 4.81 9.95
CA MET A 114 8.11 5.69 9.29
C MET A 114 7.73 5.89 7.82
N GLY A 115 8.54 6.69 7.13
CA GLY A 115 8.38 7.04 5.74
C GLY A 115 7.63 8.36 5.55
N THR A 116 7.61 8.83 4.30
CA THR A 116 6.88 10.03 3.87
C THR A 116 6.29 9.85 2.47
N ALA A 117 5.35 10.71 2.08
CA ALA A 117 4.78 10.76 0.73
C ALA A 117 5.81 11.10 -0.38
N LYS A 118 7.06 11.39 -0.02
CA LYS A 118 8.14 11.74 -0.96
C LYS A 118 9.09 10.57 -1.25
N ASP A 119 8.99 9.48 -0.49
CA ASP A 119 9.94 8.36 -0.52
C ASP A 119 9.91 7.58 -1.85
N ASP A 120 8.79 7.66 -2.58
CA ASP A 120 8.55 6.93 -3.82
C ASP A 120 8.74 7.79 -5.08
N GLY A 121 9.48 8.92 -4.99
CA GLY A 121 9.63 9.88 -6.09
C GLY A 121 10.18 9.29 -7.40
N ARG A 122 10.95 8.20 -7.37
CA ARG A 122 11.39 7.49 -8.61
C ARG A 122 10.26 6.72 -9.27
N TRP A 123 9.39 6.11 -8.47
CA TRP A 123 8.17 5.46 -8.97
C TRP A 123 7.21 6.50 -9.53
N ALA A 124 7.01 7.61 -8.81
CA ALA A 124 6.23 8.75 -9.28
C ALA A 124 6.73 9.27 -10.65
N ALA A 125 8.05 9.45 -10.80
CA ALA A 125 8.64 9.87 -12.06
C ALA A 125 8.41 8.88 -13.20
N MET A 126 8.51 7.57 -12.95
CA MET A 126 8.21 6.55 -13.96
C MET A 126 6.74 6.59 -14.36
N VAL A 127 5.81 6.66 -13.40
CA VAL A 127 4.36 6.73 -13.70
C VAL A 127 4.05 7.99 -14.52
N VAL A 128 4.51 9.16 -14.08
CA VAL A 128 4.23 10.43 -14.78
C VAL A 128 4.75 10.40 -16.21
N ASN A 129 5.97 9.91 -16.44
CA ASN A 129 6.59 9.94 -17.76
C ASN A 129 6.12 8.81 -18.70
N GLU A 130 5.86 7.60 -18.17
CA GLU A 130 5.62 6.41 -18.99
C GLU A 130 4.14 6.04 -19.12
N VAL A 131 3.30 6.48 -18.18
CA VAL A 131 1.86 6.20 -18.12
C VAL A 131 1.02 7.44 -18.49
N ASP A 132 1.62 8.63 -18.47
CA ASP A 132 0.92 9.91 -18.67
C ASP A 132 -0.25 10.07 -17.67
N ALA A 133 0.05 9.83 -16.39
CA ALA A 133 -0.90 9.85 -15.28
C ALA A 133 -0.46 10.82 -14.19
N VAL A 134 -1.44 11.41 -13.48
CA VAL A 134 -1.17 12.16 -12.25
C VAL A 134 -0.84 11.17 -11.13
N PHE A 135 0.29 11.35 -10.47
CA PHE A 135 0.67 10.54 -9.31
C PHE A 135 0.44 11.33 -8.03
N VAL A 136 -0.36 10.78 -7.12
CA VAL A 136 -0.73 11.40 -5.84
C VAL A 136 -0.25 10.53 -4.70
N SER A 137 0.76 10.97 -3.94
CA SER A 137 1.23 10.23 -2.77
C SER A 137 0.61 10.78 -1.50
N VAL A 138 0.07 9.89 -0.66
CA VAL A 138 -0.64 10.25 0.58
C VAL A 138 0.33 10.30 1.76
N GLU A 139 0.37 11.42 2.48
CA GLU A 139 1.09 11.57 3.76
C GLU A 139 0.17 11.15 4.90
N TYR A 140 0.03 9.84 5.09
CA TYR A 140 -0.88 9.27 6.09
C TYR A 140 -0.27 9.34 7.50
N ARG A 141 -1.12 9.38 8.52
CA ARG A 141 -0.67 9.47 9.92
C ARG A 141 0.00 8.19 10.38
N LEU A 142 1.09 8.35 11.13
CA LEU A 142 1.96 7.25 11.53
C LEU A 142 1.75 6.79 12.97
N ALA A 143 1.82 5.48 13.16
CA ALA A 143 2.02 4.86 14.44
C ALA A 143 3.40 5.24 15.03
N PRO A 144 3.59 5.21 16.35
CA PRO A 144 2.65 4.84 17.40
C PRO A 144 1.71 5.98 17.83
N GLN A 145 1.77 7.16 17.22
CA GLN A 145 0.82 8.23 17.58
C GLN A 145 -0.59 7.88 17.09
N PHE A 146 -0.67 7.30 15.90
CA PHE A 146 -1.90 6.93 15.23
C PHE A 146 -1.86 5.44 14.86
N PRO A 147 -2.23 4.54 15.77
CA PRO A 147 -2.24 3.10 15.50
C PRO A 147 -3.32 2.73 14.48
N PHE A 148 -3.41 1.44 14.13
CA PHE A 148 -4.52 0.90 13.36
C PHE A 148 -5.89 1.34 13.96
N PRO A 149 -6.89 1.71 13.14
CA PRO A 149 -6.91 1.71 11.68
C PRO A 149 -6.53 3.04 11.00
N THR A 150 -5.93 4.01 11.73
CA THR A 150 -5.85 5.41 11.26
C THR A 150 -5.24 5.58 9.86
N ALA A 151 -4.13 4.92 9.55
CA ALA A 151 -3.49 5.03 8.23
C ALA A 151 -4.42 4.57 7.08
N VAL A 152 -5.18 3.49 7.29
CA VAL A 152 -6.11 2.96 6.27
C VAL A 152 -7.26 3.94 6.06
N GLU A 153 -7.76 4.54 7.14
CA GLU A 153 -8.81 5.57 7.07
C GLU A 153 -8.32 6.83 6.37
N ASP A 154 -7.09 7.27 6.63
CA ASP A 154 -6.47 8.39 5.91
C ASP A 154 -6.36 8.10 4.41
N GLY A 155 -6.09 6.85 4.03
CA GLY A 155 -6.09 6.43 2.63
C GLY A 155 -7.48 6.44 1.99
N VAL A 156 -8.51 6.00 2.70
CA VAL A 156 -9.91 6.09 2.25
C VAL A 156 -10.32 7.54 2.06
N GLU A 157 -9.94 8.40 2.99
CA GLU A 157 -10.22 9.84 2.97
C GLU A 157 -9.56 10.55 1.80
N ALA A 158 -8.29 10.22 1.54
CA ALA A 158 -7.59 10.71 0.37
C ALA A 158 -8.31 10.32 -0.92
N LEU A 159 -8.77 9.06 -1.04
CA LEU A 159 -9.53 8.62 -2.21
C LEU A 159 -10.87 9.35 -2.37
N LEU A 160 -11.65 9.46 -1.28
CA LEU A 160 -12.93 10.15 -1.31
C LEU A 160 -12.75 11.64 -1.66
N HIS A 161 -11.74 12.28 -1.10
CA HIS A 161 -11.40 13.67 -1.40
C HIS A 161 -10.99 13.86 -2.86
N LEU A 162 -10.15 12.98 -3.40
CA LEU A 162 -9.74 13.00 -4.81
C LEU A 162 -10.94 12.79 -5.75
N GLY A 163 -11.82 11.84 -5.44
CA GLY A 163 -13.04 11.59 -6.23
C GLY A 163 -13.99 12.78 -6.23
N ALA A 164 -14.24 13.37 -5.06
CA ALA A 164 -15.14 14.51 -4.90
C ALA A 164 -14.62 15.79 -5.57
N ASN A 165 -13.30 15.97 -5.67
CA ASN A 165 -12.65 17.17 -6.22
C ASN A 165 -11.87 16.87 -7.51
N ALA A 166 -12.25 15.81 -8.23
CA ALA A 166 -11.49 15.32 -9.39
C ALA A 166 -11.27 16.37 -10.48
N GLY A 167 -12.25 17.26 -10.68
CA GLY A 167 -12.14 18.40 -11.61
C GLY A 167 -11.08 19.41 -11.20
N ASP A 168 -10.94 19.69 -9.90
CA ASP A 168 -9.95 20.65 -9.37
C ASP A 168 -8.52 20.09 -9.45
N PHE A 169 -8.39 18.77 -9.50
CA PHE A 169 -7.11 18.06 -9.63
C PHE A 169 -6.81 17.58 -11.05
N GLY A 170 -7.70 17.82 -12.02
CA GLY A 170 -7.49 17.38 -13.40
C GLY A 170 -7.43 15.88 -13.57
N ILE A 171 -8.04 15.13 -12.67
CA ILE A 171 -8.04 13.67 -12.70
C ILE A 171 -9.41 13.13 -13.12
N ASP A 172 -9.38 11.94 -13.71
CA ASP A 172 -10.55 11.16 -14.05
C ASP A 172 -10.89 10.23 -12.88
N PRO A 173 -12.01 10.45 -12.15
CA PRO A 173 -12.37 9.62 -11.02
C PRO A 173 -12.72 8.18 -11.42
N GLU A 174 -12.97 7.91 -12.70
CA GLU A 174 -13.24 6.56 -13.21
C GLU A 174 -11.95 5.76 -13.50
N LYS A 175 -10.78 6.43 -13.48
CA LYS A 175 -9.49 5.86 -13.84
C LYS A 175 -8.45 6.04 -12.74
N ILE A 176 -8.74 5.48 -11.57
CA ILE A 176 -7.83 5.51 -10.43
C ILE A 176 -7.16 4.15 -10.24
N ALA A 177 -5.84 4.13 -10.10
CA ALA A 177 -5.11 2.96 -9.64
C ALA A 177 -4.54 3.22 -8.23
N LEU A 178 -4.46 2.18 -7.42
CA LEU A 178 -3.72 2.22 -6.16
C LEU A 178 -2.33 1.63 -6.35
N SER A 179 -1.33 2.21 -5.70
CA SER A 179 -0.03 1.60 -5.58
C SER A 179 0.55 1.79 -4.19
N GLY A 180 1.51 0.95 -3.81
CA GLY A 180 2.23 1.16 -2.57
C GLY A 180 3.27 0.12 -2.27
N PHE A 181 4.11 0.43 -1.29
CA PHE A 181 5.30 -0.34 -0.94
C PHE A 181 5.20 -0.89 0.48
N SER A 182 5.48 -2.17 0.71
CA SER A 182 5.48 -2.77 2.06
C SER A 182 4.14 -2.52 2.79
N ALA A 183 4.13 -1.74 3.87
CA ALA A 183 2.93 -1.26 4.54
C ALA A 183 1.97 -0.48 3.62
N GLY A 184 2.48 0.34 2.71
CA GLY A 184 1.65 0.97 1.68
C GLY A 184 1.10 -0.02 0.66
N GLY A 185 1.84 -1.11 0.40
CA GLY A 185 1.37 -2.23 -0.41
C GLY A 185 0.23 -2.99 0.26
N ASN A 186 0.24 -3.11 1.59
CA ASN A 186 -0.92 -3.56 2.37
C ASN A 186 -2.12 -2.61 2.15
N MET A 187 -1.90 -1.31 2.31
CA MET A 187 -2.94 -0.28 2.16
C MET A 187 -3.59 -0.28 0.77
N ALA A 188 -2.84 -0.58 -0.28
CA ALA A 188 -3.39 -0.71 -1.62
C ALA A 188 -4.50 -1.79 -1.72
N PHE A 189 -4.50 -2.80 -0.85
CA PHE A 189 -5.56 -3.81 -0.75
C PHE A 189 -6.60 -3.48 0.33
N THR A 190 -6.18 -2.91 1.47
CA THR A 190 -7.09 -2.68 2.61
C THR A 190 -7.95 -1.43 2.45
N ILE A 191 -7.47 -0.40 1.74
CA ILE A 191 -8.26 0.80 1.42
C ILE A 191 -9.53 0.46 0.61
N PRO A 192 -9.47 -0.30 -0.50
CA PRO A 192 -10.69 -0.70 -1.22
C PRO A 192 -11.68 -1.48 -0.35
N LEU A 193 -11.17 -2.41 0.47
CA LEU A 193 -12.00 -3.18 1.41
C LEU A 193 -12.71 -2.25 2.41
N ARG A 194 -11.97 -1.29 2.99
CA ARG A 194 -12.52 -0.33 3.95
C ARG A 194 -13.50 0.65 3.29
N LEU A 195 -13.19 1.12 2.09
CA LEU A 195 -14.03 2.00 1.29
C LEU A 195 -15.40 1.37 1.01
N GLN A 196 -15.45 0.08 0.67
CA GLN A 196 -16.72 -0.64 0.48
C GLN A 196 -17.58 -0.63 1.74
N THR A 197 -16.99 -0.81 2.92
CA THR A 197 -17.72 -0.74 4.20
C THR A 197 -18.33 0.64 4.41
N HIS A 198 -17.59 1.72 4.14
CA HIS A 198 -18.09 3.09 4.25
C HIS A 198 -19.23 3.36 3.25
N ILE A 199 -19.06 2.95 1.99
CA ILE A 199 -20.10 3.08 0.97
C ILE A 199 -21.37 2.34 1.38
N GLN A 200 -21.25 1.12 1.91
CA GLN A 200 -22.39 0.34 2.36
C GLN A 200 -23.09 0.99 3.56
N SER A 201 -22.33 1.56 4.52
CA SER A 201 -22.90 2.31 5.64
C SER A 201 -23.73 3.51 5.15
N ILE A 202 -23.19 4.29 4.22
CA ILE A 202 -23.88 5.45 3.63
C ILE A 202 -25.18 5.00 2.93
N LYS A 203 -25.14 3.91 2.15
CA LYS A 203 -26.33 3.35 1.49
C LYS A 203 -27.40 2.91 2.50
N ASN A 204 -26.99 2.22 3.55
CA ASN A 204 -27.89 1.74 4.61
C ASN A 204 -28.57 2.91 5.35
N GLU A 205 -27.81 3.95 5.68
CA GLU A 205 -28.35 5.16 6.33
C GLU A 205 -29.33 5.93 5.43
N ALA A 206 -29.03 6.03 4.14
CA ALA A 206 -29.93 6.65 3.17
C ALA A 206 -31.25 5.88 3.04
N GLN A 207 -31.18 4.54 3.04
CA GLN A 207 -32.36 3.67 3.02
C GLN A 207 -33.18 3.77 4.31
N SER A 208 -32.54 3.84 5.48
CA SER A 208 -33.24 3.90 6.77
C SER A 208 -33.97 5.23 7.00
N LYS A 209 -33.54 6.31 6.33
CA LYS A 209 -34.09 7.66 6.54
C LYS A 209 -35.27 8.05 5.63
N SER A 210 -35.73 7.18 4.72
CA SER A 210 -36.90 7.42 3.84
C SER A 210 -36.94 8.81 3.18
N VAL A 211 -35.78 9.41 2.91
CA VAL A 211 -35.70 10.73 2.25
C VAL A 211 -35.83 10.49 0.77
N SER A 212 -36.98 10.88 0.20
CA SER A 212 -37.32 10.80 -1.23
C SER A 212 -36.54 11.79 -2.10
N GLY A 213 -35.31 12.11 -1.74
CA GLY A 213 -34.40 12.99 -2.46
C GLY A 213 -33.04 12.34 -2.50
N SER A 214 -32.63 11.83 -3.67
CA SER A 214 -31.26 11.40 -3.91
C SER A 214 -30.35 12.59 -3.69
N LEU A 215 -29.71 12.68 -2.52
CA LEU A 215 -28.57 13.58 -2.35
C LEU A 215 -27.58 13.22 -3.46
N PRO A 216 -27.10 14.18 -4.27
CA PRO A 216 -26.06 13.92 -5.26
C PRO A 216 -24.87 13.34 -4.50
N THR A 217 -24.64 12.04 -4.66
CA THR A 217 -23.44 11.43 -4.10
C THR A 217 -22.33 11.83 -5.06
N PRO A 218 -21.26 12.51 -4.60
CA PRO A 218 -20.13 12.78 -5.47
C PRO A 218 -19.66 11.48 -6.13
N PRO A 219 -19.19 11.52 -7.39
CA PRO A 219 -18.74 10.32 -8.08
C PRO A 219 -17.68 9.63 -7.21
N LEU A 220 -17.98 8.38 -6.83
CA LEU A 220 -17.05 7.58 -6.04
C LEU A 220 -15.85 7.23 -6.93
N PRO A 221 -14.62 7.31 -6.41
CA PRO A 221 -13.43 6.94 -7.16
C PRO A 221 -13.51 5.46 -7.57
N GLN A 222 -13.40 5.18 -8.86
CA GLN A 222 -13.34 3.82 -9.38
C GLN A 222 -11.89 3.36 -9.43
N ILE A 223 -11.60 2.34 -8.63
CA ILE A 223 -10.28 1.71 -8.58
C ILE A 223 -10.24 0.66 -9.70
N VAL A 224 -9.39 0.87 -10.70
CA VAL A 224 -9.27 -0.01 -11.89
C VAL A 224 -8.05 -0.94 -11.85
N SER A 225 -7.06 -0.62 -11.00
CA SER A 225 -5.83 -1.40 -10.86
C SER A 225 -5.18 -1.25 -9.48
N ILE A 226 -4.45 -2.28 -9.05
CA ILE A 226 -3.52 -2.24 -7.90
C ILE A 226 -2.10 -2.59 -8.36
N VAL A 227 -1.10 -1.85 -7.90
CA VAL A 227 0.33 -2.19 -8.03
C VAL A 227 0.97 -2.24 -6.63
N ALA A 228 1.19 -3.43 -6.11
CA ALA A 228 1.72 -3.65 -4.77
C ALA A 228 3.16 -4.17 -4.80
N TRP A 229 4.06 -3.42 -4.16
CA TRP A 229 5.47 -3.78 -4.02
C TRP A 229 5.71 -4.42 -2.66
N TYR A 230 6.11 -5.70 -2.68
CA TYR A 230 6.41 -6.55 -1.52
C TYR A 230 5.43 -6.32 -0.35
N PRO A 231 4.11 -6.42 -0.60
CA PRO A 231 3.10 -6.04 0.38
C PRO A 231 3.13 -7.00 1.56
N ASN A 232 2.87 -6.47 2.75
CA ASN A 232 2.44 -7.30 3.86
C ASN A 232 0.94 -7.56 3.73
N VAL A 233 0.49 -8.81 3.74
CA VAL A 233 -0.91 -9.16 3.44
C VAL A 233 -1.60 -9.97 4.53
N ASP A 234 -0.83 -10.52 5.48
CA ASP A 234 -1.40 -11.34 6.55
C ASP A 234 -0.72 -11.08 7.89
N ASN A 235 -1.25 -10.13 8.67
CA ASN A 235 -0.74 -9.79 10.00
C ASN A 235 -1.04 -10.83 11.09
N ARG A 236 -1.77 -11.91 10.76
CA ARG A 236 -2.02 -13.03 11.68
C ARG A 236 -0.77 -13.89 11.86
N LEU A 237 0.11 -13.94 10.85
CA LEU A 237 1.39 -14.61 10.93
C LEU A 237 2.36 -13.86 11.83
N THR A 238 3.10 -14.59 12.66
CA THR A 238 4.19 -14.05 13.49
C THR A 238 5.41 -13.72 12.65
N ARG A 239 6.35 -12.94 13.21
CA ARG A 239 7.60 -12.62 12.50
C ARG A 239 8.52 -13.84 12.44
N GLU A 240 8.43 -14.74 13.41
CA GLU A 240 9.16 -16.00 13.49
C GLU A 240 8.72 -16.97 12.39
N GLU A 241 7.41 -17.18 12.21
CA GLU A 241 6.86 -18.02 11.15
C GLU A 241 7.30 -17.52 9.76
N ARG A 242 7.17 -16.21 9.53
CA ARG A 242 7.58 -15.58 8.27
C ARG A 242 9.07 -15.75 7.98
N ARG A 243 9.93 -15.60 8.99
CA ARG A 243 11.38 -15.80 8.84
C ARG A 243 11.73 -17.26 8.62
N ALA A 244 11.03 -18.19 9.26
CA ALA A 244 11.24 -19.62 9.07
C ALA A 244 10.94 -20.07 7.63
N ALA A 245 9.98 -19.42 6.96
CA ALA A 245 9.66 -19.66 5.55
C ALA A 245 10.61 -18.97 4.55
N CYS A 246 11.43 -18.01 5.00
CA CYS A 246 12.32 -17.26 4.13
C CYS A 246 13.58 -18.07 3.79
N VAL A 247 13.99 -18.07 2.51
CA VAL A 247 15.22 -18.74 2.07
C VAL A 247 16.51 -18.07 2.59
N ARG A 248 16.41 -16.80 3.00
CA ARG A 248 17.51 -15.97 3.51
C ARG A 248 17.07 -15.16 4.74
N PRO A 249 16.79 -15.83 5.88
CA PRO A 249 16.32 -15.15 7.08
C PRO A 249 17.33 -14.11 7.59
N ASP A 250 18.62 -14.30 7.33
CA ASP A 250 19.73 -13.38 7.63
C ASP A 250 19.66 -12.05 6.87
N LYS A 251 18.87 -11.99 5.78
CA LYS A 251 18.69 -10.79 4.94
C LYS A 251 17.36 -10.08 5.18
N THR A 252 16.50 -10.62 6.05
CA THR A 252 15.21 -10.02 6.39
C THR A 252 15.39 -8.77 7.26
N LEU A 253 14.33 -7.97 7.40
CA LEU A 253 14.35 -6.83 8.31
C LEU A 253 14.66 -7.30 9.75
N PRO A 254 15.53 -6.59 10.48
CA PRO A 254 15.98 -7.02 11.79
C PRO A 254 14.82 -7.01 12.82
N PRO A 255 14.81 -7.94 13.78
CA PRO A 255 13.74 -8.04 14.79
C PRO A 255 13.44 -6.72 15.51
N ILE A 256 14.47 -5.95 15.87
CA ILE A 256 14.30 -4.64 16.53
C ILE A 256 13.38 -3.70 15.74
N LEU A 257 13.48 -3.71 14.41
CA LEU A 257 12.68 -2.84 13.56
C LEU A 257 11.27 -3.41 13.35
N THR A 258 11.15 -4.73 13.14
CA THR A 258 9.84 -5.37 12.97
C THR A 258 8.99 -5.32 14.22
N ASN A 259 9.62 -5.45 15.40
CA ASN A 259 8.92 -5.37 16.68
C ASN A 259 8.40 -3.95 16.93
N LEU A 260 9.22 -2.93 16.61
CA LEU A 260 8.76 -1.54 16.65
C LEU A 260 7.52 -1.32 15.78
N PHE A 261 7.50 -1.85 14.55
CA PHE A 261 6.34 -1.73 13.66
C PHE A 261 5.10 -2.41 14.23
N ASP A 262 5.23 -3.67 14.66
CA ASP A 262 4.11 -4.47 15.15
C ASP A 262 3.52 -3.86 16.43
N GLU A 263 4.36 -3.49 17.40
CA GLU A 263 3.93 -2.87 18.66
C GLU A 263 3.38 -1.45 18.48
N SER A 264 3.91 -0.69 17.52
CA SER A 264 3.43 0.67 17.25
C SER A 264 2.06 0.66 16.58
N TYR A 265 1.91 -0.15 15.52
CA TYR A 265 0.74 -0.09 14.64
C TYR A 265 -0.43 -0.94 15.14
N MET A 266 -0.17 -2.14 15.66
CA MET A 266 -1.21 -3.09 16.07
C MET A 266 -1.11 -3.43 17.57
N PRO A 267 -1.45 -2.49 18.47
CA PRO A 267 -1.38 -2.73 19.91
C PRO A 267 -2.38 -3.78 20.41
N GLU A 268 -3.48 -4.00 19.68
CA GLU A 268 -4.52 -4.98 20.03
C GLU A 268 -4.45 -6.18 19.08
N LEU A 269 -4.34 -7.39 19.63
CA LEU A 269 -4.18 -8.61 18.84
C LEU A 269 -5.38 -8.87 17.91
N ASP A 270 -6.59 -8.54 18.36
CA ASP A 270 -7.82 -8.74 17.57
C ASP A 270 -7.82 -7.89 16.29
N SER A 271 -7.08 -6.77 16.27
CA SER A 271 -6.92 -5.93 15.07
C SER A 271 -6.29 -6.72 13.91
N LYS A 272 -5.42 -7.70 14.19
CA LYS A 272 -4.76 -8.52 13.16
C LYS A 272 -5.74 -9.40 12.38
N MET A 273 -6.90 -9.70 12.96
CA MET A 273 -7.96 -10.48 12.31
C MET A 273 -8.82 -9.63 11.37
N SER A 274 -8.74 -8.29 11.49
CA SER A 274 -9.49 -7.39 10.63
C SER A 274 -9.00 -7.51 9.17
N PRO A 275 -9.91 -7.59 8.18
CA PRO A 275 -9.54 -7.54 6.77
C PRO A 275 -8.86 -6.20 6.38
N PHE A 276 -9.01 -5.16 7.22
CA PHE A 276 -8.37 -3.86 7.00
C PHE A 276 -6.92 -3.81 7.52
N ALA A 277 -6.48 -4.80 8.29
CA ALA A 277 -5.09 -5.00 8.67
C ALA A 277 -4.46 -6.15 7.89
N SER A 278 -5.21 -7.24 7.71
CA SER A 278 -4.80 -8.46 7.01
C SER A 278 -5.75 -8.71 5.84
N PRO A 279 -5.47 -8.18 4.63
CA PRO A 279 -6.35 -8.42 3.48
C PRO A 279 -6.50 -9.92 3.15
N ALA A 280 -5.54 -10.77 3.53
CA ALA A 280 -5.67 -12.23 3.44
C ALA A 280 -6.75 -12.83 4.38
N ALA A 281 -7.23 -12.08 5.38
CA ALA A 281 -8.31 -12.47 6.26
C ALA A 281 -9.71 -12.10 5.72
N ALA A 282 -9.80 -11.28 4.67
CA ALA A 282 -11.07 -10.95 4.02
C ALA A 282 -11.73 -12.20 3.43
N SER A 283 -13.06 -12.22 3.40
CA SER A 283 -13.84 -13.25 2.70
C SER A 283 -13.64 -13.17 1.18
N ASP A 284 -13.91 -14.27 0.49
CA ASP A 284 -13.83 -14.31 -0.98
C ASP A 284 -14.77 -13.28 -1.63
N GLU A 285 -15.97 -13.11 -1.08
CA GLU A 285 -16.95 -12.13 -1.54
C GLU A 285 -16.45 -10.69 -1.38
N GLU A 286 -15.84 -10.35 -0.25
CA GLU A 286 -15.24 -9.04 -0.01
C GLU A 286 -14.10 -8.78 -1.01
N LEU A 287 -13.21 -9.76 -1.23
CA LEU A 287 -12.10 -9.63 -2.17
C LEU A 287 -12.59 -9.46 -3.62
N VAL A 288 -13.61 -10.23 -4.02
CA VAL A 288 -14.22 -10.12 -5.36
C VAL A 288 -14.89 -8.77 -5.55
N THR A 289 -15.61 -8.27 -4.54
CA THR A 289 -16.40 -7.05 -4.64
C THR A 289 -15.56 -5.78 -4.49
N ALA A 290 -14.58 -5.78 -3.59
CA ALA A 290 -13.81 -4.58 -3.26
C ALA A 290 -12.60 -4.35 -4.19
N LEU A 291 -11.91 -5.40 -4.60
CA LEU A 291 -10.64 -5.25 -5.32
C LEU A 291 -10.87 -5.12 -6.84
N PRO A 292 -10.07 -4.30 -7.54
CA PRO A 292 -10.08 -4.26 -9.00
C PRO A 292 -9.70 -5.60 -9.63
N ASN A 293 -10.05 -5.78 -10.89
CA ASN A 293 -9.67 -6.97 -11.63
C ASN A 293 -8.19 -6.99 -12.04
N ASN A 294 -7.56 -5.84 -12.28
CA ASN A 294 -6.12 -5.77 -12.59
C ASN A 294 -5.32 -5.63 -11.30
N ILE A 295 -4.42 -6.59 -11.03
CA ILE A 295 -3.57 -6.55 -9.84
C ILE A 295 -2.16 -6.94 -10.25
N ALA A 296 -1.17 -6.12 -9.91
CA ALA A 296 0.25 -6.41 -10.05
C ALA A 296 0.89 -6.53 -8.67
N MET A 297 1.62 -7.61 -8.42
CA MET A 297 2.35 -7.86 -7.18
C MET A 297 3.81 -8.18 -7.51
N TYR A 298 4.73 -7.45 -6.87
CA TYR A 298 6.17 -7.65 -7.02
C TYR A 298 6.75 -8.07 -5.67
N LEU A 299 7.13 -9.34 -5.56
CA LEU A 299 7.64 -9.96 -4.34
C LEU A 299 9.17 -10.08 -4.40
N CYS A 300 9.83 -10.29 -3.26
CA CYS A 300 11.28 -10.38 -3.18
C CYS A 300 11.70 -11.75 -2.64
N GLU A 301 12.67 -12.41 -3.27
CA GLU A 301 13.08 -13.77 -2.89
C GLU A 301 13.55 -13.89 -1.43
N TRP A 302 14.30 -12.91 -0.94
CA TRP A 302 14.89 -12.91 0.40
C TRP A 302 14.04 -12.17 1.43
N ASP A 303 12.76 -11.95 1.12
CA ASP A 303 11.83 -11.28 1.99
C ASP A 303 10.99 -12.27 2.80
N MET A 304 10.80 -11.96 4.09
CA MET A 304 9.94 -12.74 4.98
C MET A 304 8.45 -12.65 4.57
N LEU A 305 8.09 -11.68 3.74
CA LEU A 305 6.72 -11.50 3.23
C LEU A 305 6.44 -12.30 1.94
N LEU A 306 7.43 -13.00 1.37
CA LEU A 306 7.29 -13.69 0.09
C LEU A 306 6.14 -14.71 0.11
N GLN A 307 6.16 -15.63 1.08
CA GLN A 307 5.21 -16.73 1.11
C GLN A 307 3.76 -16.26 1.27
N GLU A 308 3.49 -15.30 2.17
CA GLU A 308 2.14 -14.73 2.31
C GLU A 308 1.69 -14.02 1.03
N GLY A 309 2.60 -13.31 0.36
CA GLY A 309 2.33 -12.66 -0.92
C GLY A 309 2.00 -13.65 -2.04
N GLU A 310 2.73 -14.75 -2.15
CA GLU A 310 2.49 -15.79 -3.17
C GLU A 310 1.14 -16.48 -2.96
N LEU A 311 0.83 -16.85 -1.72
CA LEU A 311 -0.45 -17.48 -1.36
C LEU A 311 -1.62 -16.53 -1.63
N PHE A 312 -1.49 -15.26 -1.26
CA PHE A 312 -2.54 -14.27 -1.51
C PHE A 312 -2.73 -14.01 -3.02
N ALA A 313 -1.64 -13.89 -3.77
CA ALA A 313 -1.70 -13.76 -5.23
C ALA A 313 -2.37 -14.95 -5.90
N GLN A 314 -2.08 -16.18 -5.43
CA GLN A 314 -2.73 -17.39 -5.91
C GLN A 314 -4.23 -17.37 -5.61
N ARG A 315 -4.63 -17.08 -4.37
CA ARG A 315 -6.05 -16.98 -3.98
C ARG A 315 -6.80 -15.97 -4.86
N LEU A 316 -6.22 -14.80 -5.12
CA LEU A 316 -6.84 -13.79 -5.99
C LEU A 316 -7.03 -14.29 -7.43
N LYS A 317 -6.09 -15.09 -7.98
CA LYS A 317 -6.25 -15.73 -9.29
C LYS A 317 -7.39 -16.75 -9.31
N GLU A 318 -7.50 -17.56 -8.25
CA GLU A 318 -8.58 -18.54 -8.09
C GLU A 318 -9.97 -17.87 -8.01
N LEU A 319 -10.02 -16.65 -7.47
CA LEU A 319 -11.21 -15.79 -7.46
C LEU A 319 -11.47 -15.05 -8.79
N GLY A 320 -10.73 -15.36 -9.84
CA GLY A 320 -10.93 -14.80 -11.18
C GLY A 320 -10.34 -13.41 -11.40
N LYS A 321 -9.51 -12.90 -10.48
CA LYS A 321 -8.78 -11.63 -10.70
C LYS A 321 -7.63 -11.85 -11.69
N ARG A 322 -7.32 -10.82 -12.49
CA ARG A 322 -6.15 -10.81 -13.38
C ARG A 322 -4.92 -10.35 -12.59
N VAL A 323 -4.22 -11.31 -12.00
CA VAL A 323 -3.05 -11.06 -11.15
C VAL A 323 -1.75 -11.32 -11.90
N HIS A 324 -0.97 -10.28 -12.14
CA HIS A 324 0.44 -10.36 -12.50
C HIS A 324 1.25 -10.44 -11.21
N CYS A 325 1.93 -11.56 -10.96
CA CYS A 325 2.74 -11.74 -9.75
C CYS A 325 4.15 -12.16 -10.14
N VAL A 326 5.14 -11.36 -9.73
CA VAL A 326 6.55 -11.56 -10.05
C VAL A 326 7.33 -11.65 -8.75
N MET A 327 8.09 -12.73 -8.57
CA MET A 327 9.12 -12.82 -7.55
C MET A 327 10.46 -12.36 -8.14
N ILE A 328 11.05 -11.34 -7.53
CA ILE A 328 12.33 -10.77 -7.92
C ILE A 328 13.45 -11.51 -7.20
N LYS A 329 14.29 -12.18 -8.00
CA LYS A 329 15.35 -13.05 -7.52
C LYS A 329 16.44 -12.29 -6.81
N GLU A 330 16.99 -12.88 -5.76
CA GLU A 330 18.13 -12.38 -5.00
C GLU A 330 17.96 -10.96 -4.43
N LYS A 331 16.71 -10.53 -4.23
CA LYS A 331 16.39 -9.24 -3.63
C LYS A 331 15.82 -9.39 -2.24
N ARG A 332 16.21 -8.46 -1.37
CA ARG A 332 15.64 -8.26 -0.02
C ARG A 332 14.43 -7.35 -0.08
N HIS A 333 13.68 -7.29 1.02
CA HIS A 333 12.64 -6.27 1.23
C HIS A 333 13.17 -4.85 0.94
N ALA A 334 12.36 -4.01 0.30
CA ALA A 334 12.74 -2.64 -0.10
C ALA A 334 14.00 -2.57 -0.98
N PHE A 335 14.11 -3.47 -1.95
CA PHE A 335 15.23 -3.56 -2.89
C PHE A 335 15.46 -2.27 -3.70
N ASP A 336 14.39 -1.51 -3.95
CA ASP A 336 14.37 -0.23 -4.66
C ASP A 336 14.68 0.98 -3.78
N LYS A 337 14.88 0.80 -2.46
CA LYS A 337 15.19 1.86 -1.49
C LYS A 337 16.64 1.80 -0.99
N SER A 338 17.56 1.41 -1.87
CA SER A 338 18.96 1.24 -1.52
C SER A 338 19.59 2.55 -1.02
N PRO A 339 20.17 2.61 0.19
CA PRO A 339 20.83 3.82 0.68
C PRO A 339 22.19 4.07 0.01
N TYR A 340 22.64 3.19 -0.89
CA TYR A 340 23.91 3.36 -1.60
C TYR A 340 23.80 4.53 -2.60
N PRO A 341 24.54 5.63 -2.40
CA PRO A 341 24.33 6.88 -3.14
C PRO A 341 24.85 6.84 -4.58
N PHE A 342 25.49 5.75 -5.01
CA PHE A 342 26.24 5.71 -6.26
C PHE A 342 25.52 5.01 -7.42
N SER A 343 24.53 4.15 -7.16
CA SER A 343 23.80 3.46 -8.22
C SER A 343 22.46 2.91 -7.73
N VAL A 344 21.42 3.12 -8.52
CA VAL A 344 20.15 2.38 -8.40
C VAL A 344 20.33 1.01 -9.04
N ASP A 345 19.78 -0.03 -8.42
CA ASP A 345 19.76 -1.37 -9.02
C ASP A 345 19.00 -1.32 -10.37
N PRO A 346 19.62 -1.72 -11.48
CA PRO A 346 19.00 -1.62 -12.80
C PRO A 346 17.69 -2.42 -12.93
N GLU A 347 17.50 -3.47 -12.12
CA GLU A 347 16.24 -4.24 -12.11
C GLU A 347 15.05 -3.41 -11.60
N VAL A 348 15.28 -2.37 -10.78
CA VAL A 348 14.21 -1.45 -10.33
C VAL A 348 13.53 -0.80 -11.53
N LYS A 349 14.33 -0.27 -12.47
CA LYS A 349 13.77 0.37 -13.67
C LYS A 349 13.00 -0.62 -14.54
N LEU A 350 13.48 -1.86 -14.63
CA LEU A 350 12.83 -2.92 -15.41
C LEU A 350 11.44 -3.24 -14.85
N HIS A 351 11.35 -3.51 -13.54
CA HIS A 351 10.07 -3.83 -12.92
C HIS A 351 9.13 -2.62 -12.88
N TYR A 352 9.65 -1.41 -12.71
CA TYR A 352 8.84 -0.18 -12.81
C TYR A 352 8.27 -0.01 -14.22
N ALA A 353 9.07 -0.23 -15.26
CA ALA A 353 8.60 -0.15 -16.64
C ALA A 353 7.52 -1.20 -16.94
N GLU A 354 7.69 -2.44 -16.45
CA GLU A 354 6.66 -3.49 -16.58
C GLU A 354 5.35 -3.07 -15.88
N ALA A 355 5.43 -2.56 -14.65
CA ALA A 355 4.26 -2.07 -13.93
C ALA A 355 3.58 -0.89 -14.65
N CYS A 356 4.35 0.01 -15.27
CA CYS A 356 3.80 1.11 -16.09
C CYS A 356 3.04 0.58 -17.31
N GLY A 357 3.53 -0.49 -17.95
CA GLY A 357 2.80 -1.17 -19.03
C GLY A 357 1.43 -1.67 -18.58
N LEU A 358 1.38 -2.38 -17.44
CA LEU A 358 0.14 -2.90 -16.87
C LEU A 358 -0.85 -1.79 -16.45
N LEU A 359 -0.34 -0.65 -15.98
CA LEU A 359 -1.16 0.52 -15.65
C LEU A 359 -1.80 1.13 -16.90
N LYS A 360 -1.04 1.29 -18.00
CA LYS A 360 -1.59 1.78 -19.28
C LYS A 360 -2.72 0.89 -19.78
N ASP A 361 -2.50 -0.42 -19.81
CA ASP A 361 -3.52 -1.40 -20.21
C ASP A 361 -4.77 -1.35 -19.33
N ALA A 362 -4.63 -0.95 -18.06
CA ALA A 362 -5.75 -0.81 -17.14
C ALA A 362 -6.53 0.50 -17.33
N PHE A 363 -5.88 1.58 -17.77
CA PHE A 363 -6.51 2.89 -18.01
C PHE A 363 -7.12 3.05 -19.41
N GLU A 364 -6.74 2.20 -20.36
CA GLU A 364 -7.31 2.18 -21.73
C GLU A 364 -8.66 1.44 -21.82
N LYS A 365 -9.01 0.64 -20.81
CA LYS A 365 -10.29 -0.10 -20.72
C LYS A 365 -11.33 0.73 -20.00
#